data_AF-A0AAD3E048-F1
#
_entry.id   AF-A0AAD3E048-F1
#
_cell.length_a   1.000
_cell.length_b   1.000
_cell.length_c   1.000
_cell.angle_alpha   90.00
_cell.angle_beta   90.00
_cell.angle_gamma   90.00
#
_symmetry.space_group_name_H-M   'P 1'
#
loop_
_entity.id
_entity.type
_entity.pdbx_description
1 polymer ?
#
loop_
_entity_poly.entity_id
_entity_poly.type
_entity_poly.pdbx_seq_one_letter_code
_entity_poly.pdbx_strand_id
1 'polypeptide(L)'
;MHLSLTVSPLSLSPPLPYQNTHAHTYTRTHTHAQVVRHCVQSLLSRCPPFKGLAPEVLELIAAHCIPSEYPTGHDVFRFGDDAEEGGLWLLEEGVVLAHRNQEPEEAPAGPSGAGVPCLLGEGSLLAGVIPACSRRMWTLRTSRPCRAWQLRGPSLRLVQRLYPHVTGAMLEFVRERVMAWLGGAAEQEHDGWCEVVQLLKRSFIMGPLRERIQDCYMALQLVDQVEGSLVRVLGAWLDMSVERELVMEEDAVDERTSAFNVADAMAQAQAHNRTRMTSEQHQRQLHTPAATPERA
;
A
#
# COMPACT_ATOMS: atom_id res chain seq x y z
N MET A 1 23.20 -87.83 13.07
CA MET A 1 23.84 -86.68 12.39
C MET A 1 23.60 -85.44 13.25
N HIS A 2 24.60 -85.05 14.04
CA HIS A 2 24.54 -83.87 14.91
C HIS A 2 25.19 -82.69 14.17
N LEU A 3 24.44 -81.61 13.94
CA LEU A 3 24.97 -80.34 13.47
C LEU A 3 25.02 -79.38 14.66
N SER A 4 26.24 -79.06 15.10
CA SER A 4 26.51 -78.03 16.09
C SER A 4 26.80 -76.72 15.37
N LEU A 5 25.98 -75.69 15.60
CA LEU A 5 26.21 -74.31 15.15
C LEU A 5 26.85 -73.53 16.29
N THR A 6 28.12 -73.16 16.13
CA THR A 6 28.85 -72.23 16.99
C THR A 6 28.54 -70.79 16.56
N VAL A 7 27.95 -70.00 17.45
CA VAL A 7 27.71 -68.56 17.25
C VAL A 7 28.77 -67.78 18.01
N SER A 8 29.57 -66.98 17.30
CA SER A 8 30.54 -66.05 17.87
C SER A 8 29.85 -64.79 18.42
N PRO A 9 30.29 -64.24 19.57
CA PRO A 9 29.74 -62.99 20.10
C PRO A 9 30.33 -61.78 19.37
N LEU A 10 29.45 -60.93 18.83
CA LEU A 10 29.77 -59.60 18.30
C LEU A 10 30.11 -58.66 19.45
N SER A 11 31.31 -58.07 19.38
CA SER A 11 31.79 -57.02 20.29
C SER A 11 31.07 -55.70 19.99
N LEU A 12 30.22 -55.27 20.92
CA LEU A 12 29.54 -53.97 20.91
C LEU A 12 30.51 -52.91 21.47
N SER A 13 31.00 -52.04 20.59
CA SER A 13 31.69 -50.80 21.00
C SER A 13 30.66 -49.77 21.50
N PRO A 14 30.93 -49.03 22.58
CA PRO A 14 30.01 -48.02 23.08
C PRO A 14 29.93 -46.81 22.14
N PRO A 15 28.75 -46.20 21.94
CA PRO A 15 28.59 -45.00 21.14
C PRO A 15 29.24 -43.80 21.85
N LEU A 16 30.00 -43.02 21.10
CA LEU A 16 30.57 -41.75 21.57
C LEU A 16 29.44 -40.74 21.90
N PRO A 17 29.63 -39.88 22.91
CA PRO A 17 28.64 -38.87 23.28
C PRO A 17 28.52 -37.81 22.17
N TYR A 18 27.32 -37.73 21.58
CA TYR A 18 26.90 -36.69 20.64
C TYR A 18 26.90 -35.34 21.37
N GLN A 19 27.84 -34.45 21.01
CA GLN A 19 27.95 -33.13 21.63
C GLN A 19 26.75 -32.24 21.22
N ASN A 20 26.10 -31.69 22.25
CA ASN A 20 24.95 -30.78 22.23
C ASN A 20 25.28 -29.41 21.60
N THR A 21 25.31 -29.29 20.27
CA THR A 21 25.36 -27.98 19.58
C THR A 21 23.98 -27.39 19.26
N HIS A 22 22.89 -28.14 19.48
CA HIS A 22 21.52 -27.67 19.16
C HIS A 22 20.82 -26.86 20.28
N ALA A 23 21.32 -26.89 21.52
CA ALA A 23 20.66 -26.24 22.65
C ALA A 23 20.82 -24.70 22.67
N HIS A 24 21.91 -24.15 22.10
CA HIS A 24 22.17 -22.71 22.12
C HIS A 24 21.42 -21.90 21.06
N THR A 25 21.05 -22.52 19.95
CA THR A 25 20.29 -21.83 18.89
C THR A 25 18.81 -21.72 19.23
N TYR A 26 18.26 -22.69 19.98
CA TYR A 26 16.84 -22.75 20.33
C TYR A 26 16.40 -21.73 21.39
N THR A 27 17.28 -21.39 22.33
CA THR A 27 16.97 -20.41 23.38
C THR A 27 16.99 -18.96 22.89
N ARG A 28 17.79 -18.65 21.86
CA ARG A 28 17.91 -17.29 21.30
C ARG A 28 16.74 -16.91 20.38
N THR A 29 16.16 -17.87 19.66
CA THR A 29 15.02 -17.62 18.78
C THR A 29 13.73 -17.42 19.57
N HIS A 30 13.56 -18.15 20.67
CA HIS A 30 12.36 -18.05 21.50
C HIS A 30 12.22 -16.70 22.21
N THR A 31 13.32 -16.19 22.79
CA THR A 31 13.32 -14.89 23.47
C THR A 31 13.12 -13.72 22.50
N HIS A 32 13.74 -13.78 21.32
CA HIS A 32 13.53 -12.76 20.28
C HIS A 32 12.06 -12.70 19.83
N ALA A 33 11.44 -13.86 19.59
CA ALA A 33 10.03 -13.92 19.20
C ALA A 33 9.09 -13.38 20.29
N GLN A 34 9.39 -13.62 21.56
CA GLN A 34 8.63 -13.07 22.69
C GLN A 34 8.75 -11.55 22.80
N VAL A 35 9.96 -11.00 22.62
CA VAL A 35 10.18 -9.55 22.67
C VAL A 35 9.48 -8.85 21.50
N VAL A 36 9.63 -9.36 20.28
CA VAL A 36 8.94 -8.83 19.09
C VAL A 36 7.43 -8.81 19.30
N ARG A 37 6.87 -9.93 19.79
CA ARG A 37 5.45 -10.04 20.09
C ARG A 37 4.99 -8.97 21.09
N HIS A 38 5.75 -8.78 22.18
CA HIS A 38 5.41 -7.80 23.20
C HIS A 38 5.43 -6.35 22.66
N CYS A 39 6.45 -5.99 21.87
CA CYS A 39 6.55 -4.67 21.24
C CYS A 39 5.38 -4.41 20.29
N VAL A 40 5.08 -5.36 19.40
CA VAL A 40 4.00 -5.21 18.41
C VAL A 40 2.62 -5.19 19.07
N GLN A 41 2.40 -6.01 20.10
CA GLN A 41 1.12 -6.04 20.81
C GLN A 41 0.81 -4.69 21.48
N SER A 42 1.81 -4.02 22.04
CA SER A 42 1.67 -2.66 22.58
C SER A 42 1.24 -1.66 21.51
N LEU A 43 1.84 -1.72 20.31
CA LEU A 43 1.44 -0.88 19.18
C LEU A 43 0.02 -1.19 18.70
N LEU A 44 -0.32 -2.46 18.52
CA LEU A 44 -1.65 -2.91 18.10
C LEU A 44 -2.74 -2.44 19.07
N SER A 45 -2.50 -2.52 20.38
CA SER A 45 -3.48 -2.11 21.40
C SER A 45 -3.84 -0.62 21.36
N ARG A 46 -2.96 0.20 20.77
CA ARG A 46 -3.15 1.65 20.60
C ARG A 46 -3.73 2.00 19.23
N CYS A 47 -3.76 1.06 18.29
CA CYS A 47 -4.25 1.25 16.95
C CYS A 47 -5.80 1.24 16.96
N PRO A 48 -6.48 2.34 16.56
CA PRO A 48 -7.94 2.45 16.71
C PRO A 48 -8.76 1.30 16.11
N PRO A 49 -8.50 0.79 14.89
CA PRO A 49 -9.24 -0.33 14.31
C PRO A 49 -9.09 -1.66 15.09
N PHE A 50 -8.03 -1.78 15.89
CA PHE A 50 -7.74 -2.98 16.68
C PHE A 50 -8.08 -2.82 18.16
N LYS A 51 -8.57 -1.64 18.56
CA LYS A 51 -8.99 -1.36 19.92
C LYS A 51 -10.20 -2.23 20.27
N GLY A 52 -10.08 -3.02 21.34
CA GLY A 52 -11.14 -3.90 21.81
C GLY A 52 -11.15 -5.29 21.18
N LEU A 53 -10.22 -5.60 20.26
CA LEU A 53 -9.99 -6.98 19.85
C LEU A 53 -9.49 -7.83 21.02
N ALA A 54 -9.85 -9.11 21.00
CA ALA A 54 -9.43 -10.06 22.03
C ALA A 54 -7.89 -10.16 22.10
N PRO A 55 -7.27 -10.26 23.30
CA PRO A 55 -5.82 -10.30 23.44
C PRO A 55 -5.14 -11.39 22.60
N GLU A 56 -5.78 -12.55 22.44
CA GLU A 56 -5.30 -13.70 21.68
C GLU A 56 -5.21 -13.38 20.17
N VAL A 57 -6.12 -12.53 19.68
CA VAL A 57 -6.12 -12.07 18.27
C VAL A 57 -4.98 -11.10 18.04
N LEU A 58 -4.78 -10.15 18.97
CA LEU A 58 -3.63 -9.23 18.93
C LEU A 58 -2.31 -9.99 19.04
N GLU A 59 -2.27 -11.04 19.86
CA GLU A 59 -1.10 -11.91 20.00
C GLU A 59 -0.80 -12.66 18.69
N LEU A 60 -1.82 -13.21 18.04
CA LEU A 60 -1.67 -13.86 16.74
C LEU A 60 -1.15 -12.89 15.68
N ILE A 61 -1.74 -11.69 15.58
CA ILE A 61 -1.29 -10.66 14.64
C ILE A 61 0.18 -10.30 14.92
N ALA A 62 0.51 -10.03 16.18
CA ALA A 62 1.87 -9.68 16.60
C ALA A 62 2.89 -10.78 16.29
N ALA A 63 2.51 -12.05 16.42
CA ALA A 63 3.38 -13.19 16.12
C ALA A 63 3.71 -13.33 14.62
N HIS A 64 2.91 -12.74 13.74
CA HIS A 64 3.10 -12.78 12.29
C HIS A 64 3.68 -11.49 11.69
N CYS A 65 3.88 -10.46 12.51
CA CYS A 65 4.50 -9.21 12.09
C CYS A 65 6.02 -9.37 11.92
N ILE A 66 6.56 -8.77 10.86
CA ILE A 66 7.99 -8.77 10.54
C ILE A 66 8.49 -7.33 10.58
N PRO A 67 9.60 -7.03 11.28
CA PRO A 67 10.17 -5.69 11.29
C PRO A 67 10.63 -5.29 9.89
N SER A 68 10.40 -4.04 9.52
CA SER A 68 10.76 -3.46 8.23
C SER A 68 11.29 -2.05 8.44
N GLU A 69 12.35 -1.72 7.71
CA GLU A 69 12.97 -0.39 7.73
C GLU A 69 12.96 0.18 6.31
N TYR A 70 12.62 1.47 6.21
CA TYR A 70 12.48 2.16 4.93
C TYR A 70 13.31 3.44 4.94
N PRO A 71 14.21 3.66 3.95
CA PRO A 71 14.89 4.93 3.80
C PRO A 71 13.90 6.02 3.34
N THR A 72 14.28 7.29 3.43
CA THR A 72 13.50 8.40 2.85
C THR A 72 13.31 8.23 1.34
N GLY A 73 12.13 8.60 0.84
CA GLY A 73 11.76 8.55 -0.57
C GLY A 73 11.34 7.16 -1.06
N HIS A 74 11.27 6.17 -0.16
CA HIS A 74 10.85 4.81 -0.49
C HIS A 74 9.33 4.72 -0.58
N ASP A 75 8.82 4.12 -1.66
CA ASP A 75 7.41 3.77 -1.77
C ASP A 75 7.15 2.51 -0.93
N VAL A 76 6.39 2.62 0.17
CA VAL A 76 5.95 1.48 0.97
C VAL A 76 5.06 0.56 0.14
N PHE A 77 4.18 1.16 -0.66
CA PHE A 77 3.44 0.56 -1.77
C PHE A 77 2.96 1.66 -2.71
N ARG A 78 2.53 1.28 -3.91
CA ARG A 78 2.04 2.18 -4.95
C ARG A 78 0.56 2.01 -5.19
N PHE A 79 -0.06 3.05 -5.71
CA PHE A 79 -1.42 3.00 -6.24
C PHE A 79 -1.55 1.88 -7.26
N GLY A 80 -2.65 1.11 -7.19
CA GLY A 80 -2.91 -0.02 -8.07
C GLY A 80 -2.17 -1.32 -7.73
N ASP A 81 -1.23 -1.32 -6.78
CA ASP A 81 -0.62 -2.56 -6.29
C ASP A 81 -1.69 -3.49 -5.69
N ASP A 82 -1.44 -4.80 -5.72
CA ASP A 82 -2.33 -5.79 -5.10
C ASP A 82 -2.30 -5.65 -3.57
N ALA A 83 -3.45 -5.30 -2.99
CA ALA A 83 -3.57 -5.08 -1.55
C ALA A 83 -3.50 -6.40 -0.77
N GLU A 84 -4.07 -7.48 -1.33
CA GLU A 84 -4.09 -8.79 -0.70
C GLU A 84 -2.71 -9.43 -0.63
N GLU A 85 -1.83 -9.18 -1.61
CA GLU A 85 -0.46 -9.68 -1.57
C GLU A 85 0.43 -8.84 -0.64
N GLY A 86 0.31 -7.51 -0.69
CA GLY A 86 1.17 -6.59 0.07
C GLY A 86 0.97 -6.64 1.59
N GLY A 87 -0.25 -6.88 2.06
CA GLY A 87 -0.57 -6.91 3.50
C GLY A 87 -0.82 -5.54 4.11
N LEU A 88 -0.45 -5.34 5.38
CA LEU A 88 -0.57 -4.05 6.09
C LEU A 88 0.69 -3.76 6.92
N TRP A 89 0.84 -2.52 7.35
CA TRP A 89 1.98 -2.06 8.15
C TRP A 89 1.54 -1.28 9.38
N LEU A 90 2.22 -1.50 10.48
CA LEU A 90 2.11 -0.69 11.69
C LEU A 90 3.33 0.22 11.77
N LEU A 91 3.13 1.53 11.57
CA LEU A 91 4.20 2.51 11.63
C LEU A 91 4.61 2.76 13.09
N GLU A 92 5.82 2.34 13.46
CA GLU A 92 6.40 2.54 14.80
C GLU A 92 7.15 3.88 14.87
N GLU A 93 7.84 4.27 13.79
CA GLU A 93 8.64 5.48 13.72
C GLU A 93 8.68 6.01 12.28
N GLY A 94 8.80 7.33 12.12
CA GLY A 94 8.96 8.00 10.83
C GLY A 94 7.71 8.74 10.36
N VAL A 95 7.73 9.20 9.11
CA VAL A 95 6.60 9.86 8.45
C VAL A 95 6.49 9.34 7.03
N VAL A 96 5.27 8.99 6.68
CA VAL A 96 4.86 8.62 5.33
C VAL A 96 3.96 9.71 4.81
N LEU A 97 3.93 9.91 3.50
CA LEU A 97 3.07 10.82 2.77
C LEU A 97 2.24 9.99 1.79
N ALA A 98 0.95 10.27 1.74
CA ALA A 98 0.01 9.68 0.81
C ALA A 98 -0.08 10.55 -0.44
N HIS A 99 0.09 9.92 -1.59
CA HIS A 99 0.07 10.56 -2.89
C HIS A 99 -1.01 9.93 -3.77
N ARG A 100 -1.70 10.81 -4.51
CA ARG A 100 -2.70 10.45 -5.50
C ARG A 100 -2.82 11.55 -6.56
N ASN A 101 -2.76 11.19 -7.84
CA ASN A 101 -3.09 12.07 -8.98
C ASN A 101 -2.58 13.53 -8.92
N GLN A 102 -1.28 13.72 -8.64
CA GLN A 102 -0.60 15.02 -8.53
C GLN A 102 -1.10 15.96 -7.41
N GLU A 103 -1.94 15.46 -6.52
CA GLU A 103 -2.51 16.26 -5.44
C GLU A 103 -1.53 16.48 -4.30
N PRO A 104 -1.77 17.53 -3.47
CA PRO A 104 -0.95 17.77 -2.30
C PRO A 104 -0.85 16.53 -1.42
N GLU A 105 0.36 16.31 -0.93
CA GLU A 105 0.72 15.22 -0.02
C GLU A 105 -0.14 15.29 1.24
N GLU A 106 -0.96 14.27 1.48
CA GLU A 106 -1.59 14.10 2.79
C GLU A 106 -0.60 13.34 3.69
N ALA A 107 -0.27 13.87 4.86
CA ALA A 107 0.60 13.16 5.78
C ALA A 107 -0.21 12.16 6.62
N PRO A 108 -0.12 10.82 6.40
CA PRO A 108 -0.48 9.88 7.44
C PRO A 108 0.31 10.21 8.69
N ALA A 109 -0.42 10.53 9.75
CA ALA A 109 0.17 10.95 11.02
C ALA A 109 1.07 9.82 11.56
N GLY A 110 2.38 9.98 11.43
CA GLY A 110 3.34 9.16 12.14
C GLY A 110 3.41 9.57 13.62
N PRO A 111 4.13 8.80 14.46
CA PRO A 111 4.26 9.07 15.90
C PRO A 111 5.01 10.37 16.24
N SER A 112 5.35 11.20 15.25
CA SER A 112 5.99 12.50 15.45
C SER A 112 5.01 13.65 15.72
N GLY A 113 3.71 13.40 15.87
CA GLY A 113 2.72 14.42 16.22
C GLY A 113 1.52 13.91 17.02
N ALA A 114 0.94 12.76 16.67
CA ALA A 114 -0.33 12.31 17.25
C ALA A 114 -0.21 11.33 18.43
N GLY A 115 0.98 10.77 18.71
CA GLY A 115 1.17 9.80 19.79
C GLY A 115 0.41 8.47 19.60
N VAL A 116 -0.04 8.14 18.38
CA VAL A 116 -0.75 6.90 18.05
C VAL A 116 -0.03 6.21 16.89
N PRO A 117 0.21 4.88 16.95
CA PRO A 117 0.74 4.15 15.80
C PRO A 117 -0.23 4.22 14.63
N CYS A 118 0.29 4.51 13.45
CA CYS A 118 -0.49 4.60 12.22
C CYS A 118 -0.59 3.23 11.56
N LEU A 119 -1.80 2.79 11.24
CA LEU A 119 -2.02 1.64 10.38
C LEU A 119 -1.94 2.12 8.93
N LEU A 120 -1.07 1.49 8.15
CA LEU A 120 -0.94 1.74 6.72
C LEU A 120 -1.38 0.49 5.96
N GLY A 121 -2.02 0.68 4.82
CA GLY A 121 -2.49 -0.41 3.98
C GLY A 121 -3.73 -1.09 4.53
N GLU A 122 -4.55 -0.43 5.36
CA GLU A 122 -5.69 -1.06 6.01
C GLU A 122 -6.84 -1.41 5.05
N GLY A 123 -6.84 -0.87 3.83
CA GLY A 123 -7.70 -1.36 2.75
C GLY A 123 -7.57 -2.88 2.53
N SER A 124 -6.39 -3.46 2.79
CA SER A 124 -6.17 -4.91 2.71
C SER A 124 -7.04 -5.72 3.68
N LEU A 125 -7.49 -5.13 4.79
CA LEU A 125 -8.42 -5.77 5.73
C LEU A 125 -9.83 -5.92 5.15
N LEU A 126 -10.16 -5.08 4.17
CA LEU A 126 -11.46 -5.01 3.52
C LEU A 126 -11.47 -5.66 2.13
N ALA A 127 -10.30 -5.91 1.52
CA ALA A 127 -10.15 -6.47 0.16
C ALA A 127 -10.99 -7.73 -0.09
N GLY A 128 -11.09 -8.63 0.90
CA GLY A 128 -11.87 -9.87 0.77
C GLY A 128 -13.39 -9.69 0.81
N VAL A 129 -13.90 -8.51 1.17
CA VAL A 129 -15.34 -8.21 1.26
C VAL A 129 -15.78 -7.01 0.41
N ILE A 130 -14.85 -6.12 0.06
CA ILE A 130 -15.07 -4.94 -0.79
C ILE A 130 -14.07 -4.99 -1.96
N PRO A 131 -14.51 -5.32 -3.18
CA PRO A 131 -13.63 -5.45 -4.35
C PRO A 131 -12.79 -4.20 -4.66
N ALA A 132 -13.33 -2.99 -4.49
CA ALA A 132 -12.55 -1.75 -4.64
C ALA A 132 -11.30 -1.67 -3.75
N CYS A 133 -11.27 -2.40 -2.63
CA CYS A 133 -10.12 -2.45 -1.72
C CYS A 133 -9.08 -3.52 -2.09
N SER A 134 -9.31 -4.31 -3.15
CA SER A 134 -8.33 -5.30 -3.65
C SER A 134 -7.07 -4.66 -4.24
N ARG A 135 -7.15 -3.37 -4.57
CA ARG A 135 -6.05 -2.56 -5.11
C ARG A 135 -5.73 -1.42 -4.15
N ARG A 136 -4.46 -1.02 -4.11
CA ARG A 136 -4.04 0.15 -3.32
C ARG A 136 -4.66 1.41 -3.87
N MET A 137 -5.36 2.14 -3.00
CA MET A 137 -6.04 3.39 -3.32
C MET A 137 -5.11 4.62 -3.27
N TRP A 138 -3.87 4.42 -2.78
CA TRP A 138 -2.88 5.47 -2.58
C TRP A 138 -1.47 4.95 -2.89
N THR A 139 -0.57 5.84 -3.27
CA THR A 139 0.87 5.58 -3.15
C THR A 139 1.34 6.13 -1.81
N LEU A 140 1.98 5.32 -1.00
CA LEU A 140 2.53 5.74 0.29
C LEU A 140 4.05 5.82 0.19
N ARG A 141 4.62 7.01 0.38
CA ARG A 141 6.06 7.27 0.29
C ARG A 141 6.61 7.82 1.59
N THR A 142 7.75 7.32 2.03
CA THR A 142 8.43 7.83 3.23
C THR A 142 9.00 9.24 2.98
N SER A 143 8.68 10.21 3.84
CA SER A 143 9.35 11.53 3.84
C SER A 143 10.53 11.60 4.81
N ARG A 144 10.59 10.65 5.75
CA ARG A 144 11.71 10.42 6.66
C ARG A 144 11.98 8.92 6.78
N PRO A 145 13.15 8.48 7.28
CA PRO A 145 13.38 7.08 7.55
C PRO A 145 12.28 6.53 8.47
N CYS A 146 11.74 5.36 8.13
CA CYS A 146 10.63 4.76 8.84
C CYS A 146 10.99 3.38 9.39
N ARG A 147 10.45 3.07 10.56
CA ARG A 147 10.41 1.73 11.13
C ARG A 147 8.96 1.29 11.23
N ALA A 148 8.68 0.12 10.70
CA ALA A 148 7.33 -0.43 10.69
C ALA A 148 7.33 -1.94 10.93
N TRP A 149 6.16 -2.46 11.26
CA TRP A 149 5.91 -3.89 11.40
C TRP A 149 4.94 -4.32 10.31
N GLN A 150 5.41 -5.15 9.38
CA GLN A 150 4.60 -5.63 8.26
C GLN A 150 3.88 -6.92 8.65
N LEU A 151 2.56 -6.95 8.49
CA LEU A 151 1.77 -8.17 8.44
C LEU A 151 1.48 -8.50 6.97
N ARG A 152 2.18 -9.48 6.42
CA ARG A 152 2.07 -9.85 5.00
C ARG A 152 0.70 -10.41 4.65
N GLY A 153 0.32 -10.28 3.38
CA GLY A 153 -0.94 -10.78 2.82
C GLY A 153 -1.36 -12.19 3.25
N PRO A 154 -0.52 -13.23 3.08
CA PRO A 154 -0.88 -14.59 3.49
C PRO A 154 -1.19 -14.73 4.99
N SER A 155 -0.44 -14.04 5.84
CA SER A 155 -0.65 -14.03 7.30
C SER A 155 -1.91 -13.25 7.66
N LEU A 156 -2.17 -12.12 6.99
CA LEU A 156 -3.39 -11.34 7.17
C LEU A 156 -4.64 -12.15 6.82
N ARG A 157 -4.63 -12.86 5.68
CA ARG A 157 -5.70 -13.77 5.29
C ARG A 157 -5.89 -14.94 6.26
N LEU A 158 -4.81 -15.41 6.90
CA LEU A 158 -4.92 -16.42 7.95
C LEU A 158 -5.66 -15.84 9.16
N VAL A 159 -5.27 -14.65 9.62
CA VAL A 159 -5.93 -13.95 10.73
C VAL A 159 -7.41 -13.72 10.42
N GLN A 160 -7.76 -13.21 9.24
CA GLN A 160 -9.16 -12.95 8.86
C GLN A 160 -9.99 -14.23 8.79
N ARG A 161 -9.41 -15.35 8.35
CA ARG A 161 -10.11 -16.66 8.32
C ARG A 161 -10.37 -17.22 9.71
N LEU A 162 -9.42 -17.07 10.62
CA LEU A 162 -9.55 -17.53 12.00
C LEU A 162 -10.44 -16.59 12.84
N TYR A 163 -10.39 -15.29 12.55
CA TYR A 163 -11.02 -14.23 13.30
C TYR A 163 -11.69 -13.21 12.37
N PRO A 164 -12.86 -13.55 11.79
CA PRO A 164 -13.55 -12.68 10.82
C PRO A 164 -14.00 -11.34 11.41
N HIS A 165 -14.14 -11.26 12.74
CA HIS A 165 -14.47 -10.02 13.44
C HIS A 165 -13.40 -8.92 13.31
N VAL A 166 -12.17 -9.26 12.89
CA VAL A 166 -11.13 -8.26 12.59
C VAL A 166 -11.55 -7.38 11.41
N THR A 167 -12.12 -7.96 10.36
CA THR A 167 -12.69 -7.19 9.23
C THR A 167 -13.92 -6.40 9.68
N GLY A 168 -14.76 -6.96 10.56
CA GLY A 168 -15.89 -6.25 11.16
C GLY A 168 -15.46 -4.99 11.95
N ALA A 169 -14.43 -5.11 12.78
CA ALA A 169 -13.87 -3.99 13.53
C ALA A 169 -13.33 -2.88 12.61
N MET A 170 -12.69 -3.25 11.50
CA MET A 170 -12.23 -2.28 10.50
C MET A 170 -13.41 -1.57 9.80
N LEU A 171 -14.45 -2.31 9.41
CA LEU A 171 -15.64 -1.72 8.77
C LEU A 171 -16.33 -0.70 9.69
N GLU A 172 -16.48 -1.04 10.97
CA GLU A 172 -17.06 -0.13 11.95
C GLU A 172 -16.19 1.09 12.20
N PHE A 173 -14.88 0.90 12.29
CA PHE A 173 -13.97 2.02 12.37
C PHE A 173 -14.15 2.98 11.17
N VAL A 174 -14.24 2.47 9.93
CA VAL A 174 -14.51 3.32 8.76
C VAL A 174 -15.85 4.03 8.91
N ARG A 175 -16.91 3.31 9.29
CA ARG A 175 -18.25 3.86 9.50
C ARG A 175 -18.24 5.02 10.49
N GLU A 176 -17.71 4.79 11.68
CA GLU A 176 -17.64 5.79 12.76
C GLU A 176 -16.89 7.04 12.30
N ARG A 177 -15.75 6.87 11.63
CA ARG A 177 -14.93 7.96 11.13
C ARG A 177 -15.61 8.77 10.02
N VAL A 178 -16.26 8.09 9.07
CA VAL A 178 -17.01 8.76 8.00
C VAL A 178 -18.22 9.50 8.57
N MET A 179 -18.97 8.88 9.49
CA MET A 179 -20.12 9.54 10.13
C MET A 179 -19.69 10.76 10.96
N ALA A 180 -18.61 10.66 11.72
CA ALA A 180 -18.10 11.78 12.51
C ALA A 180 -17.76 12.97 11.60
N TRP A 181 -17.05 12.71 10.50
CA TRP A 181 -16.70 13.73 9.52
C TRP A 181 -17.94 14.34 8.82
N LEU A 182 -18.89 13.50 8.37
CA LEU A 182 -20.14 13.97 7.76
C LEU A 182 -20.99 14.80 8.74
N GLY A 183 -20.93 14.50 10.03
CA GLY A 183 -21.57 15.26 11.11
C GLY A 183 -20.88 16.58 11.45
N GLY A 184 -19.80 16.95 10.75
CA GLY A 184 -19.05 18.18 10.97
C GLY A 184 -18.14 18.14 12.19
N ALA A 185 -17.83 16.96 12.74
CA ALA A 185 -16.83 16.86 13.79
C ALA A 185 -15.46 17.23 13.20
N ALA A 186 -14.78 18.18 13.84
CA ALA A 186 -13.39 18.47 13.51
C ALA A 186 -12.55 17.20 13.73
N GLU A 187 -11.64 16.92 12.80
CA GLU A 187 -10.71 15.81 12.96
C GLU A 187 -9.91 16.02 14.22
N GLN A 188 -10.05 15.12 15.19
CA GLN A 188 -9.16 15.08 16.32
C GLN A 188 -7.82 14.54 15.80
N GLU A 189 -6.72 15.23 16.09
CA GLU A 189 -5.37 14.82 15.69
C GLU A 189 -5.02 13.38 16.12
N HIS A 190 -5.74 12.83 17.10
CA HIS A 190 -5.50 11.52 17.68
C HIS A 190 -6.18 10.34 16.97
N ASP A 191 -7.07 10.58 16.00
CA ASP A 191 -7.88 9.51 15.43
C ASP A 191 -7.15 8.66 14.37
N GLY A 192 -5.93 9.06 14.01
CA GLY A 192 -5.13 8.39 13.00
C GLY A 192 -5.65 8.61 11.57
N TRP A 193 -4.75 8.39 10.61
CA TRP A 193 -5.07 8.42 9.19
C TRP A 193 -5.60 7.07 8.72
N CYS A 194 -6.52 7.08 7.75
CA CYS A 194 -7.14 5.88 7.17
C CYS A 194 -7.43 6.13 5.69
N GLU A 195 -6.79 5.37 4.81
CA GLU A 195 -6.92 5.33 3.35
C GLU A 195 -8.35 5.38 2.88
N VAL A 196 -9.18 4.49 3.43
CA VAL A 196 -10.57 4.30 3.01
C VAL A 196 -11.38 5.53 3.36
N VAL A 197 -11.18 6.07 4.57
CA VAL A 197 -11.87 7.27 5.05
C VAL A 197 -11.45 8.48 4.21
N GLN A 198 -10.15 8.67 3.92
CA GLN A 198 -9.70 9.80 3.12
C GLN A 198 -10.18 9.75 1.68
N LEU A 199 -10.17 8.56 1.06
CA LEU A 199 -10.77 8.35 -0.26
C LEU A 199 -12.26 8.74 -0.27
N LEU A 200 -13.03 8.34 0.74
CA LEU A 200 -14.44 8.68 0.82
C LEU A 200 -14.66 10.18 1.05
N LYS A 201 -13.91 10.80 1.97
CA LYS A 201 -13.95 12.27 2.19
C LYS A 201 -13.72 13.02 0.90
N ARG A 202 -12.69 12.64 0.16
CA ARG A 202 -12.40 13.19 -1.16
C ARG A 202 -13.59 13.03 -2.10
N SER A 203 -14.20 11.85 -2.13
CA SER A 203 -15.38 11.57 -2.95
C SER A 203 -16.60 12.44 -2.57
N PHE A 204 -16.74 12.79 -1.30
CA PHE A 204 -17.76 13.73 -0.83
C PHE A 204 -17.44 15.20 -1.12
N ILE A 205 -16.17 15.60 -1.16
CA ILE A 205 -15.79 17.00 -1.42
C ILE A 205 -15.80 17.29 -2.93
N MET A 206 -15.15 16.43 -3.72
CA MET A 206 -14.87 16.65 -5.14
C MET A 206 -15.47 15.56 -6.05
N GLY A 207 -15.94 14.46 -5.47
CA GLY A 207 -16.34 13.27 -6.19
C GLY A 207 -17.84 13.13 -6.43
N PRO A 208 -18.28 11.93 -6.84
CA PRO A 208 -19.67 11.65 -7.19
C PRO A 208 -20.63 11.64 -5.98
N LEU A 209 -20.11 11.65 -4.74
CA LEU A 209 -20.94 11.62 -3.53
C LEU A 209 -21.30 13.02 -3.01
N ARG A 210 -20.75 14.08 -3.60
CA ARG A 210 -20.91 15.46 -3.13
C ARG A 210 -22.35 15.92 -2.96
N GLU A 211 -23.22 15.57 -3.90
CA GLU A 211 -24.63 15.96 -3.87
C GLU A 211 -25.48 15.09 -2.95
N ARG A 212 -24.90 14.03 -2.38
CA ARG A 212 -25.59 12.99 -1.62
C ARG A 212 -25.13 12.89 -0.17
N ILE A 213 -24.43 13.91 0.35
CA ILE A 213 -23.88 13.92 1.72
C ILE A 213 -24.95 13.56 2.77
N GLN A 214 -26.13 14.19 2.71
CA GLN A 214 -27.20 13.93 3.67
C GLN A 214 -27.77 12.51 3.55
N ASP A 215 -28.01 12.03 2.33
CA ASP A 215 -28.51 10.68 2.08
C ASP A 215 -27.52 9.62 2.56
N CYS A 216 -26.23 9.85 2.30
CA CYS A 216 -25.14 8.99 2.74
C CYS A 216 -25.04 8.95 4.27
N TYR A 217 -25.17 10.09 4.94
CA TYR A 217 -25.20 10.16 6.39
C TYR A 217 -26.37 9.34 6.97
N MET A 218 -27.58 9.53 6.44
CA MET A 218 -28.76 8.76 6.85
C MET A 218 -28.61 7.26 6.56
N ALA A 219 -28.02 6.88 5.42
CA ALA A 219 -27.77 5.49 5.08
C ALA A 219 -26.85 4.82 6.12
N LEU A 220 -25.76 5.47 6.55
CA LEU A 220 -24.86 4.93 7.58
C LEU A 220 -25.52 4.81 8.96
N GLN A 221 -26.48 5.68 9.29
CA GLN A 221 -27.23 5.56 10.54
C GLN A 221 -28.15 4.34 10.56
N LEU A 222 -28.72 3.97 9.41
CA LEU A 222 -29.68 2.88 9.28
C LEU A 222 -29.04 1.51 9.04
N VAL A 223 -27.75 1.49 8.70
CA VAL A 223 -26.99 0.28 8.41
C VAL A 223 -26.79 -0.57 9.67
N ASP A 224 -27.12 -1.86 9.55
CA ASP A 224 -26.77 -2.92 10.51
C ASP A 224 -25.56 -3.72 9.99
N GLN A 225 -24.65 -4.05 10.89
CA GLN A 225 -23.48 -4.89 10.61
C GLN A 225 -23.87 -6.33 10.31
N VAL A 226 -24.87 -6.85 11.01
CA VAL A 226 -25.19 -8.29 10.99
C VAL A 226 -25.67 -8.72 9.60
N GLU A 227 -26.31 -7.82 8.86
CA GLU A 227 -26.88 -8.10 7.54
C GLU A 227 -25.90 -7.86 6.37
N GLY A 228 -24.64 -7.49 6.64
CA GLY A 228 -23.69 -7.11 5.60
C GLY A 228 -24.07 -5.83 4.85
N SER A 229 -25.08 -5.09 5.34
CA SER A 229 -25.55 -3.85 4.72
C SER A 229 -24.44 -2.78 4.69
N LEU A 230 -23.57 -2.75 5.72
CA LEU A 230 -22.42 -1.87 5.78
C LEU A 230 -21.42 -2.13 4.65
N VAL A 231 -21.12 -3.41 4.38
CA VAL A 231 -20.23 -3.82 3.29
C VAL A 231 -20.78 -3.35 1.96
N ARG A 232 -22.10 -3.50 1.74
CA ARG A 232 -22.76 -3.07 0.50
C ARG A 232 -22.73 -1.56 0.31
N VAL A 233 -23.03 -0.79 1.37
CA VAL A 233 -23.04 0.68 1.31
C VAL A 233 -21.63 1.21 1.08
N LEU A 234 -20.66 0.79 1.89
CA LEU A 234 -19.27 1.23 1.73
C LEU A 234 -18.68 0.75 0.40
N GLY A 235 -18.95 -0.49 0.00
CA GLY A 235 -18.49 -1.05 -1.27
C GLY A 235 -18.98 -0.23 -2.46
N ALA A 236 -20.29 0.04 -2.54
CA ALA A 236 -20.85 0.85 -3.63
C ALA A 236 -20.23 2.26 -3.70
N TRP A 237 -19.97 2.89 -2.55
CA TRP A 237 -19.34 4.21 -2.51
C TRP A 237 -17.88 4.17 -2.94
N LEU A 238 -17.14 3.15 -2.52
CA LEU A 238 -15.74 2.96 -2.90
C LEU A 238 -15.61 2.64 -4.39
N ASP A 239 -16.46 1.77 -4.92
CA ASP A 239 -16.53 1.46 -6.36
C ASP A 239 -16.73 2.75 -7.17
N MET A 240 -17.73 3.57 -6.82
CA MET A 240 -17.98 4.87 -7.46
C MET A 240 -16.78 5.82 -7.36
N SER A 241 -16.02 5.75 -6.26
CA SER A 241 -14.89 6.66 -6.01
C SER A 241 -13.60 6.21 -6.68
N VAL A 242 -13.44 4.89 -6.92
CA VAL A 242 -12.28 4.32 -7.62
C VAL A 242 -12.50 4.35 -9.14
N GLU A 243 -13.68 3.95 -9.63
CA GLU A 243 -13.99 3.91 -11.08
C GLU A 243 -13.79 5.26 -11.76
N ARG A 244 -14.28 6.34 -11.12
CA ARG A 244 -14.14 7.69 -11.67
C ARG A 244 -12.69 8.10 -11.88
N GLU A 245 -11.78 7.60 -11.05
CA GLU A 245 -10.38 7.99 -11.13
C GLU A 245 -9.58 7.19 -12.14
N LEU A 246 -9.89 5.91 -12.34
CA LEU A 246 -9.28 5.11 -13.41
C LEU A 246 -9.57 5.71 -14.78
N VAL A 247 -10.79 6.21 -14.98
CA VAL A 247 -11.17 6.91 -16.23
C VAL A 247 -10.34 8.18 -16.44
N MET A 248 -10.08 8.95 -15.37
CA MET A 248 -9.26 10.17 -15.48
C MET A 248 -7.78 9.89 -15.79
N GLU A 249 -7.22 8.75 -15.34
CA GLU A 249 -5.86 8.37 -15.70
C GLU A 249 -5.74 7.96 -17.17
N GLU A 250 -6.69 7.21 -17.70
CA GLU A 250 -6.71 6.82 -19.13
C GLU A 250 -6.75 8.06 -20.03
N ASP A 251 -7.65 9.01 -19.74
CA ASP A 251 -7.75 10.28 -20.47
C ASP A 251 -6.44 11.11 -20.38
N ALA A 252 -5.81 11.15 -19.21
CA ALA A 252 -4.56 11.88 -19.01
C ALA A 252 -3.35 11.23 -19.70
N VAL A 253 -3.32 9.90 -19.78
CA VAL A 253 -2.29 9.15 -20.53
C VAL A 253 -2.47 9.39 -22.03
N ASP A 254 -3.71 9.41 -22.53
CA ASP A 254 -4.00 9.70 -23.93
C ASP A 254 -3.64 11.14 -24.30
N GLU A 255 -3.94 12.12 -23.44
CA GLU A 255 -3.50 13.51 -23.63
C GLU A 255 -1.97 13.65 -23.63
N ARG A 256 -1.25 12.96 -22.72
CA ARG A 256 0.23 12.99 -22.70
C ARG A 256 0.83 12.32 -23.92
N THR A 257 0.28 11.19 -24.34
CA THR A 257 0.70 10.48 -25.55
C THR A 257 0.46 11.32 -26.79
N SER A 258 -0.70 11.98 -26.87
CA SER A 258 -1.04 12.94 -27.91
C SER A 258 -0.07 14.13 -27.93
N ALA A 259 0.18 14.76 -26.77
CA ALA A 259 1.12 15.88 -26.66
C ALA A 259 2.55 15.49 -27.05
N PHE A 260 3.01 14.30 -26.66
CA PHE A 260 4.31 13.78 -27.05
C PHE A 260 4.40 13.54 -28.56
N ASN A 261 3.38 12.94 -29.17
CA ASN A 261 3.31 12.72 -30.61
C ASN A 261 3.30 14.04 -31.41
N VAL A 262 2.61 15.07 -30.92
CA VAL A 262 2.61 16.41 -31.52
C VAL A 262 4.01 17.04 -31.43
N ALA A 263 4.67 16.95 -30.28
CA ALA A 263 6.03 17.48 -30.10
C ALA A 263 7.03 16.79 -31.04
N ASP A 264 6.95 15.47 -31.19
CA ASP A 264 7.82 14.71 -32.09
C ASP A 264 7.53 15.03 -33.57
N ALA A 265 6.25 15.13 -33.95
CA ALA A 265 5.86 15.57 -35.30
C ALA A 265 6.36 16.98 -35.63
N MET A 266 6.31 17.92 -34.67
CA MET A 266 6.87 19.27 -34.84
C MET A 266 8.39 19.24 -34.99
N ALA A 267 9.10 18.41 -34.22
CA ALA A 267 10.55 18.25 -34.34
C ALA A 267 10.95 17.68 -35.71
N GLN A 268 10.21 16.68 -36.21
CA GLN A 268 10.44 16.10 -37.54
C GLN A 268 10.16 17.10 -38.67
N ALA A 269 9.09 17.89 -38.56
CA ALA A 269 8.78 18.95 -39.54
C ALA A 269 9.86 20.04 -39.58
N GLN A 270 10.39 20.44 -38.42
CA GLN A 270 11.50 21.40 -38.33
C GLN A 270 12.79 20.83 -38.93
N ALA A 271 13.09 19.54 -38.70
CA ALA A 271 14.24 18.87 -39.31
C ALA A 271 14.12 18.84 -40.85
N HIS A 272 12.93 18.48 -41.37
CA HIS A 272 12.69 18.46 -42.81
C HIS A 272 12.85 19.84 -43.47
N ASN A 273 12.35 20.91 -42.81
CA ASN A 273 12.52 22.28 -43.29
C ASN A 273 13.98 22.74 -43.27
N ARG A 274 14.77 22.32 -42.28
CA ARG A 274 16.22 22.60 -42.25
C ARG A 274 16.94 21.93 -43.42
N THR A 275 16.65 20.66 -43.69
CA THR A 275 17.26 19.93 -44.81
C THR A 275 16.89 20.60 -46.15
N ARG A 276 15.63 21.02 -46.32
CA ARG A 276 15.17 21.72 -47.52
C ARG A 276 15.87 23.07 -47.71
N MET A 277 16.01 23.87 -46.66
CA MET A 277 16.75 25.15 -46.71
C MET A 277 18.21 24.95 -47.09
N THR A 278 18.87 23.91 -46.56
CA THR A 278 20.26 23.61 -46.92
C THR A 278 20.40 23.19 -48.38
N SER A 279 19.46 22.40 -48.93
CA SER A 279 19.47 22.04 -50.35
C SER A 279 19.22 23.24 -51.27
N GLU A 280 18.30 24.14 -50.90
CA GLU A 280 18.01 25.35 -51.68
C GLU A 280 19.18 26.36 -51.64
N GLN A 281 19.87 26.48 -50.51
CA GLN A 281 21.11 27.29 -50.43
C GLN A 281 22.23 26.71 -51.30
N HIS A 282 22.41 25.39 -51.29
CA HIS A 282 23.42 24.73 -52.13
C HIS A 282 23.12 24.91 -53.62
N GLN A 283 21.83 24.84 -54.01
CA GLN A 283 21.40 25.05 -55.39
C GLN A 283 21.55 26.52 -55.84
N ARG A 284 21.38 27.49 -54.95
CA ARG A 284 21.66 28.92 -55.25
C ARG A 284 23.14 29.21 -55.42
N GLN A 285 24.02 28.57 -54.64
CA GLN A 285 25.48 28.76 -54.79
C GLN A 285 26.00 28.28 -56.15
N LEU A 286 25.42 27.22 -56.71
CA LEU A 286 25.79 26.69 -58.03
C LEU A 286 25.39 27.60 -59.20
N HIS A 287 24.50 28.58 -58.99
CA HIS A 287 24.06 29.52 -60.02
C HIS A 287 24.65 30.92 -59.88
N THR A 288 25.70 31.10 -59.08
CA THR A 288 26.40 32.40 -59.02
C THR A 288 27.10 32.65 -60.35
N PRO A 289 26.67 33.62 -61.17
CA PRO A 289 27.32 33.90 -62.45
C PRO A 289 28.75 34.36 -62.19
N ALA A 290 29.70 33.74 -62.89
CA ALA A 290 31.11 34.09 -62.81
C ALA A 290 31.28 35.60 -63.12
N ALA A 291 31.82 36.33 -62.16
CA ALA A 291 32.20 37.73 -62.35
C ALA A 291 33.17 37.80 -63.54
N THR A 292 32.74 38.48 -64.59
CA THR A 292 33.55 38.75 -65.78
C THR A 292 34.77 39.57 -65.36
N PRO A 293 35.99 39.12 -65.64
CA PRO A 293 37.18 39.91 -65.33
C PRO A 293 37.23 41.12 -66.27
N GLU A 294 37.11 42.33 -65.71
CA GLU A 294 37.46 43.57 -66.38
C GLU A 294 38.96 43.52 -66.74
N ARG A 295 39.24 43.62 -68.05
CA ARG A 295 40.59 43.79 -68.58
C ARG A 295 40.86 45.29 -68.74
N ALA A 296 41.90 45.73 -68.01
CA ALA A 296 42.84 46.83 -68.27
C ALA A 296 42.26 48.25 -68.47
#